data_AF-A0A1E4RWK0-F1
#
_entry.id   AF-A0A1E4RWK0-F1
#
_cell.length_a   1.000
_cell.length_b   1.000
_cell.length_c   1.000
_cell.angle_alpha   90.00
_cell.angle_beta   90.00
_cell.angle_gamma   90.00
#
_symmetry.space_group_name_H-M   'P 1'
#
loop_
_entity.id
_entity.type
_entity.pdbx_description
1 polymer ?
#
loop_
_entity_poly.entity_id
_entity_poly.type
_entity_poly.pdbx_seq_one_letter_code
_entity_poly.pdbx_strand_id
1 'polypeptide(L)'
;MLPDYYHQQMYQAAVPPSVNVQDLNMRPKRAIKRRTRTGCLTCRRRRIKCDERKPGCRNCEKSRICCAGYQRVKPTKQEIKKITRQMSVNTILS
;
A
#
# COMPACT_ATOMS: atom_id res chain seq x y z
N MET A 1 60.30 18.34 0.17
CA MET A 1 59.45 18.64 1.34
C MET A 1 58.52 19.81 1.01
N LEU A 2 57.37 19.55 0.38
CA LEU A 2 56.12 20.36 0.44
C LEU A 2 55.07 19.79 -0.55
N PRO A 3 54.33 18.70 -0.22
CA PRO A 3 53.16 18.29 -1.02
C PRO A 3 51.83 18.21 -0.22
N ASP A 4 51.85 18.13 1.11
CA ASP A 4 50.64 17.78 1.88
C ASP A 4 49.72 18.98 2.16
N TYR A 5 50.27 20.20 2.10
CA TYR A 5 49.52 21.42 2.42
C TYR A 5 48.44 21.74 1.38
N TYR A 6 48.71 21.49 0.09
CA TYR A 6 47.77 21.82 -0.99
C TYR A 6 46.58 20.86 -1.06
N HIS A 7 46.75 19.61 -0.61
CA HIS A 7 45.67 18.63 -0.54
C HIS A 7 44.67 19.00 0.56
N GLN A 8 45.14 19.46 1.73
CA GLN A 8 44.24 19.81 2.82
C GLN A 8 43.40 21.07 2.56
N GLN A 9 43.96 22.05 1.83
CA GLN A 9 43.27 23.31 1.53
C GLN A 9 42.14 23.17 0.51
N MET A 10 42.24 22.21 -0.43
CA MET A 10 41.19 21.94 -1.42
C MET A 10 39.96 21.23 -0.80
N TYR A 11 40.14 20.43 0.25
CA TYR A 11 39.04 19.68 0.87
C TYR A 11 38.15 20.54 1.78
N GLN A 12 38.66 21.65 2.32
CA GLN A 12 37.90 22.55 3.19
C GLN A 12 36.90 23.42 2.42
N ALA A 13 37.17 23.73 1.14
CA ALA A 13 36.32 24.61 0.32
C ALA A 13 35.09 23.91 -0.29
N ALA A 14 35.00 22.57 -0.23
CA ALA A 14 33.97 21.78 -0.90
C ALA A 14 32.85 21.27 0.03
N VAL A 15 32.92 21.54 1.34
CA VAL A 15 31.88 21.08 2.29
C VAL A 15 30.79 22.15 2.39
N PRO A 16 29.55 21.88 1.94
CA PRO A 16 28.48 22.87 2.04
C PRO A 16 28.20 23.17 3.53
N PRO A 17 28.29 24.44 3.98
CA PRO A 17 28.12 24.81 5.40
C PRO A 17 26.65 24.76 5.89
N SER A 18 25.75 24.10 5.16
CA SER A 18 24.31 24.14 5.40
C SER A 18 23.65 22.78 5.63
N VAL A 19 24.41 21.68 5.63
CA VAL A 19 23.82 20.35 5.91
C VAL A 19 23.70 20.12 7.42
N ASN A 20 22.49 20.33 7.95
CA ASN A 20 22.18 19.96 9.32
C ASN A 20 22.17 18.43 9.44
N VAL A 21 23.18 17.87 10.12
CA VAL A 21 23.38 16.41 10.30
C VAL A 21 22.21 15.76 11.05
N GLN A 22 21.38 16.56 11.72
CA GLN A 22 20.23 16.11 12.50
C GLN A 22 19.05 15.65 11.64
N ASP A 23 19.00 16.02 10.35
CA ASP A 23 17.88 15.67 9.45
C ASP A 23 18.03 14.30 8.75
N LEU A 24 19.22 13.70 8.75
CA LEU A 24 19.46 12.41 8.06
C LEU A 24 18.75 11.21 8.71
N ASN A 25 18.27 11.38 9.95
CA ASN A 25 17.55 10.35 10.71
C ASN A 25 16.02 10.52 10.73
N MET A 26 15.47 11.56 10.10
CA MET A 26 14.03 11.79 10.00
C MET A 26 13.42 11.04 8.81
N ARG A 27 13.63 9.73 8.69
CA ARG A 27 12.77 8.93 7.80
C ARG A 27 11.38 8.90 8.42
N PRO A 28 10.35 9.50 7.78
CA PRO A 28 8.99 9.39 8.30
C PRO A 28 8.67 7.90 8.36
N LYS A 29 8.49 7.36 9.57
CA LYS A 29 8.03 5.98 9.75
C LYS A 29 6.69 5.91 9.04
N ARG A 30 6.70 5.37 7.81
CA ARG A 30 5.49 5.27 6.98
C ARG A 30 4.45 4.57 7.83
N ALA A 31 3.39 5.29 8.19
CA ALA A 31 2.28 4.73 8.93
C ALA A 31 1.89 3.42 8.25
N ILE A 32 1.93 2.32 9.00
CA ILE A 32 1.65 1.00 8.46
C ILE A 32 0.16 0.99 8.09
N LYS A 33 -0.15 1.37 6.84
CA LYS A 33 -1.50 1.26 6.31
C LYS A 33 -1.84 -0.23 6.31
N ARG A 34 -2.76 -0.60 7.19
CA ARG A 34 -3.28 -1.97 7.27
C ARG A 34 -3.74 -2.38 5.86
N ARG A 35 -3.37 -3.61 5.46
CA ARG A 35 -3.73 -4.13 4.14
C ARG A 35 -5.24 -4.06 3.95
N THR A 36 -5.67 -3.53 2.82
CA THR A 36 -7.09 -3.42 2.51
C THR A 36 -7.68 -4.83 2.39
N ARG A 37 -8.85 -5.02 3.02
CA ARG A 37 -9.58 -6.30 3.01
C ARG A 37 -10.22 -6.59 1.65
N THR A 38 -10.08 -5.67 0.70
CA THR A 38 -10.70 -5.63 -0.63
C THR A 38 -9.75 -5.99 -1.76
N GLY A 39 -8.44 -6.20 -1.52
CA GLY A 39 -7.50 -6.57 -2.58
C GLY A 39 -7.87 -7.87 -3.32
N CYS A 40 -7.39 -8.04 -4.56
CA CYS A 40 -7.65 -9.25 -5.35
C CYS A 40 -7.05 -10.51 -4.70
N LEU A 41 -7.61 -11.69 -5.01
CA LEU A 41 -7.19 -12.95 -4.42
C LEU A 41 -5.71 -13.26 -4.71
N THR A 42 -5.23 -12.94 -5.91
CA THR A 42 -3.82 -13.14 -6.29
C THR A 42 -2.88 -12.28 -5.42
N CYS A 43 -3.18 -10.99 -5.23
CA CYS A 43 -2.36 -10.11 -4.39
C CYS A 43 -2.41 -10.51 -2.91
N ARG A 44 -3.56 -10.99 -2.42
CA ARG A 44 -3.67 -11.52 -1.04
C ARG A 44 -2.77 -12.73 -0.83
N ARG A 45 -2.83 -13.72 -1.73
CA ARG A 45 -1.96 -14.92 -1.66
C ARG A 45 -0.49 -14.53 -1.72
N ARG A 46 -0.13 -13.59 -2.61
CA ARG A 46 1.24 -13.06 -2.74
C ARG A 46 1.66 -12.12 -1.61
N ARG A 47 0.77 -11.80 -0.66
CA ARG A 47 1.04 -10.89 0.46
C ARG A 47 1.58 -9.51 0.02
N ILE A 48 1.10 -8.98 -1.11
CA ILE A 48 1.46 -7.65 -1.64
C ILE A 48 0.25 -6.69 -1.65
N LYS A 49 0.51 -5.39 -1.76
CA LYS A 49 -0.56 -4.38 -1.89
C LYS A 49 -1.27 -4.55 -3.24
N CYS A 50 -2.59 -4.46 -3.23
CA CYS A 50 -3.41 -4.49 -4.44
C CYS A 50 -3.84 -3.06 -4.80
N ASP A 51 -3.88 -2.75 -6.09
CA ASP A 51 -4.34 -1.46 -6.62
C ASP A 51 -5.87 -1.43 -6.90
N GLU A 52 -6.58 -2.53 -6.63
CA GLU A 52 -8.05 -2.65 -6.69
C GLU A 52 -8.73 -2.30 -8.03
N ARG A 53 -7.95 -2.13 -9.10
CA ARG A 53 -8.44 -1.92 -10.47
C ARG A 53 -9.23 -3.13 -11.00
N LYS A 54 -10.31 -2.87 -11.73
CA LYS A 54 -11.15 -3.88 -12.40
C LYS A 54 -10.99 -3.76 -13.93
N PRO A 55 -11.06 -4.87 -14.71
CA PRO A 55 -11.33 -6.25 -14.30
C PRO A 55 -10.15 -6.98 -13.64
N GLY A 56 -8.92 -6.47 -13.84
CA GLY A 56 -7.70 -7.02 -13.26
C GLY A 56 -6.84 -5.95 -12.57
N CYS A 57 -6.08 -6.37 -11.55
CA CYS A 57 -5.22 -5.47 -10.79
C CYS A 57 -3.92 -5.14 -11.56
N ARG A 58 -3.39 -3.91 -11.43
CA ARG A 58 -2.14 -3.50 -12.12
C ARG A 58 -0.94 -4.37 -11.75
N ASN A 59 -0.79 -4.75 -10.49
CA ASN A 59 0.28 -5.67 -10.08
C ASN A 59 0.18 -7.06 -10.73
N CYS A 60 -1.03 -7.52 -10.99
CA CYS A 60 -1.31 -8.80 -11.65
C CYS A 60 -0.90 -8.72 -13.12
N GLU A 61 -1.32 -7.65 -13.79
CA GLU A 61 -0.99 -7.31 -15.17
C GLU A 61 0.53 -7.16 -15.38
N LYS A 62 1.20 -6.37 -14.54
CA LYS A 62 2.67 -6.21 -14.58
C LYS A 62 3.43 -7.51 -14.34
N SER A 63 2.92 -8.37 -13.46
CA SER A 63 3.54 -9.68 -13.20
C SER A 63 3.21 -10.72 -14.27
N ARG A 64 2.37 -10.39 -15.27
CA ARG A 64 1.83 -11.32 -16.27
C ARG A 64 1.17 -12.57 -15.65
N ILE A 65 0.48 -12.40 -14.52
CA ILE A 65 -0.24 -13.46 -13.82
C ILE A 65 -1.74 -13.22 -13.92
N CYS A 66 -2.50 -14.28 -14.15
CA CYS A 66 -3.96 -14.22 -14.15
C CYS A 66 -4.50 -13.67 -12.82
N CYS A 67 -5.29 -12.59 -12.90
CA CYS A 67 -5.94 -12.02 -11.74
C CYS A 67 -7.16 -12.88 -11.39
N ALA A 68 -7.09 -13.63 -10.29
CA ALA A 68 -8.20 -14.47 -9.80
C ALA A 68 -9.41 -13.66 -9.28
N GLY A 69 -9.48 -12.36 -9.58
CA GLY A 69 -10.57 -11.48 -9.20
C GLY A 69 -10.59 -11.10 -7.72
N TYR A 70 -11.73 -10.56 -7.29
CA TYR A 70 -11.95 -9.99 -5.97
C TYR A 70 -12.88 -10.89 -5.15
N GLN A 71 -12.60 -11.03 -3.85
CA GLN A 71 -13.46 -11.84 -2.99
C GLN A 71 -14.82 -11.16 -2.81
N ARG A 72 -15.90 -11.85 -3.17
CA ARG A 72 -17.25 -11.43 -2.79
C ARG A 72 -17.38 -11.62 -1.27
N VAL A 73 -17.65 -10.53 -0.56
CA VAL A 73 -17.93 -10.59 0.87
C VAL A 73 -19.24 -11.35 1.02
N LYS A 74 -19.22 -12.51 1.67
CA LYS A 74 -20.46 -13.21 2.00
C LYS A 74 -21.22 -12.33 3.00
N PRO A 75 -22.53 -12.10 2.81
CA PRO A 75 -23.31 -11.32 3.76
C PRO A 75 -23.22 -11.99 5.13
N THR A 76 -23.06 -11.16 6.16
CA THR A 76 -23.01 -11.60 7.54
C THR A 76 -24.35 -12.20 7.98
N LYS A 77 -24.37 -13.00 9.06
CA LYS A 77 -25.63 -13.55 9.62
C LYS A 77 -26.66 -12.44 9.89
N GLN A 78 -26.21 -11.25 10.27
CA GLN A 78 -27.08 -10.10 10.52
C GLN A 78 -27.66 -9.52 9.22
N GLU A 79 -26.87 -9.43 8.15
CA GLU A 79 -27.37 -9.03 6.83
C GLU A 79 -28.36 -10.04 6.27
N ILE A 80 -28.09 -11.35 6.42
CA ILE A 80 -29.03 -12.41 6.00
C ILE A 80 -30.37 -12.29 6.75
N LYS A 81 -30.34 -12.05 8.07
CA LYS A 81 -31.55 -11.81 8.88
C LYS A 81 -32.34 -10.57 8.43
N LYS A 82 -31.66 -9.49 8.02
CA LYS A 82 -32.32 -8.30 7.45
C LYS A 82 -32.96 -8.60 6.10
N ILE A 83 -32.24 -9.28 5.20
CA ILE A 83 -32.73 -9.63 3.86
C ILE A 83 -33.98 -10.53 3.98
N THR A 84 -33.91 -11.59 4.78
CA THR A 84 -35.04 -12.51 5.01
C THR A 84 -36.25 -11.81 5.62
N ARG A 85 -36.05 -10.92 6.61
CA ARG A 85 -37.11 -10.09 7.18
C ARG A 85 -37.72 -9.11 6.15
N GLN A 86 -36.91 -8.54 5.26
CA GLN A 86 -37.39 -7.63 4.22
C GLN A 86 -38.24 -8.36 3.17
N MET A 87 -37.89 -9.61 2.85
CA MET A 87 -38.68 -10.45 1.94
C MET A 87 -40.04 -10.83 2.56
N SER A 88 -40.08 -11.16 3.87
CA SER A 88 -41.35 -11.48 4.53
C SER A 88 -42.30 -10.29 4.60
N VAL A 89 -41.81 -9.06 4.80
CA VAL A 89 -42.70 -7.88 4.81
C VAL A 89 -43.26 -7.57 3.42
N ASN A 90 -42.47 -7.77 2.36
CA ASN A 90 -42.91 -7.50 1.00
C ASN A 90 -43.99 -8.48 0.52
N THR A 91 -43.94 -9.75 0.95
CA THR A 91 -45.00 -10.74 0.65
C THR A 91 -46.29 -10.49 1.42
N ILE A 92 -46.25 -9.80 2.56
CA ILE A 92 -47.43 -9.48 3.37
C ILE A 92 -48.11 -8.18 2.90
N LEU A 93 -47.39 -7.31 2.18
CA LEU A 93 -47.87 -6.01 1.67
C LEU A 93 -48.21 -6.03 0.17
N SER A 94 -48.25 -7.20 -0.47
CA SER A 94 -48.70 -7.41 -1.86
C SER A 94 -50.01 -8.19 -1.86
#